data_AF-A0ABD5W2Q5-F1
#
_entry.id   AF-A0ABD5W2Q5-F1
#
_cell.length_a   1.000
_cell.length_b   1.000
_cell.length_c   1.000
_cell.angle_alpha   90.00
_cell.angle_beta   90.00
_cell.angle_gamma   90.00
#
_symmetry.space_group_name_H-M   'P 1'
#
loop_
_entity.id
_entity.type
_entity.pdbx_description
1 polymer ?
#
loop_
_entity_poly.entity_id
_entity_poly.type
_entity_poly.pdbx_seq_one_letter_code
_entity_poly.pdbx_strand_id
1 'polypeptide(L)'
;MSDVTIRELESQAEWIDAFPLMKQLRTHLDENQYLDYLEQMSADGYRLFGLFSGDELAALAGVDILTNMYYGRHLWVFEVGDRR
;
A
#
# COMPACT_ATOMS: atom_id res chain seq x y z
N MET A 1 5.88 -23.15 8.95
CA MET A 1 5.57 -21.75 8.64
C MET A 1 5.70 -21.63 7.14
N SER A 2 4.70 -21.11 6.45
CA SER A 2 4.88 -20.69 5.05
C SER A 2 5.97 -19.63 4.99
N ASP A 3 6.78 -19.64 3.94
CA ASP A 3 7.74 -18.56 3.72
C ASP A 3 6.96 -17.27 3.49
N VAL A 4 7.35 -16.23 4.24
CA VAL A 4 6.77 -14.90 4.15
C VAL A 4 7.74 -14.01 3.39
N THR A 5 7.23 -13.32 2.37
CA THR A 5 8.01 -12.34 1.62
C THR A 5 7.33 -10.97 1.67
N ILE A 6 8.13 -9.92 1.72
CA ILE A 6 7.65 -8.54 1.60
C ILE A 6 8.26 -7.99 0.33
N ARG A 7 7.42 -7.41 -0.52
CA ARG A 7 7.85 -6.77 -1.77
C ARG A 7 7.01 -5.54 -2.04
N GLU A 8 7.58 -4.63 -2.80
CA GLU A 8 6.84 -3.50 -3.33
C GLU A 8 5.85 -3.96 -4.39
N LEU A 9 4.73 -3.24 -4.49
CA LEU A 9 3.75 -3.36 -5.56
C LEU A 9 3.96 -2.16 -6.49
N GLU A 10 4.48 -2.40 -7.68
CA GLU A 10 4.96 -1.35 -8.58
C GLU A 10 4.07 -1.18 -9.82
N SER A 11 3.26 -2.21 -10.13
CA SER A 11 2.40 -2.22 -11.31
C SER A 11 0.93 -2.05 -10.97
N GLN A 12 0.18 -1.49 -11.92
CA GLN A 12 -1.28 -1.37 -11.82
C GLN A 12 -1.96 -2.72 -11.58
N ALA A 13 -1.45 -3.82 -12.16
CA ALA A 13 -1.97 -5.17 -11.93
C ALA A 13 -1.83 -5.59 -10.46
N GLU A 14 -0.67 -5.35 -9.85
CA GLU A 14 -0.44 -5.64 -8.43
C GLU A 14 -1.25 -4.73 -7.52
N TRP A 15 -1.47 -3.48 -7.93
CA TRP A 15 -2.35 -2.57 -7.20
C TRP A 15 -3.80 -3.07 -7.22
N ILE A 16 -4.31 -3.50 -8.37
CA ILE A 16 -5.64 -4.12 -8.50
C ILE A 16 -5.75 -5.35 -7.59
N ASP A 17 -4.75 -6.23 -7.59
CA ASP A 17 -4.73 -7.42 -6.72
C ASP A 17 -4.77 -7.05 -5.21
N ALA A 18 -4.22 -5.89 -4.83
CA ALA A 18 -4.26 -5.38 -3.47
C ALA A 18 -5.55 -4.64 -3.10
N PHE A 19 -6.36 -4.22 -4.09
CA PHE A 19 -7.57 -3.43 -3.85
C PHE A 19 -8.58 -4.08 -2.88
N PRO A 20 -8.87 -5.40 -2.95
CA PRO A 20 -9.80 -6.03 -2.00
C PRO A 20 -9.39 -5.86 -0.53
N LEU A 21 -8.09 -5.83 -0.24
CA LEU A 21 -7.57 -5.61 1.11
C LEU A 21 -7.57 -4.12 1.46
N MET A 22 -7.18 -3.26 0.51
CA MET A 22 -7.27 -1.80 0.69
C MET A 22 -8.70 -1.33 0.96
N LYS A 23 -9.70 -1.90 0.28
CA LYS A 23 -11.12 -1.59 0.45
C LYS A 23 -11.61 -1.88 1.88
N GLN A 24 -11.00 -2.82 2.59
CA GLN A 24 -11.30 -3.06 4.01
C GLN A 24 -10.84 -1.90 4.89
N LEU A 25 -9.72 -1.26 4.54
CA LEU A 25 -9.14 -0.11 5.27
C LEU A 25 -9.74 1.23 4.84
N ARG A 26 -10.18 1.33 3.59
CA ARG A 26 -10.71 2.54 2.96
C ARG A 26 -12.05 2.22 2.31
N THR A 27 -13.05 1.93 3.15
CA THR A 27 -14.38 1.45 2.74
C THR A 27 -15.13 2.36 1.78
N HIS A 28 -14.76 3.63 1.68
CA HIS A 28 -15.37 4.63 0.80
C HIS A 28 -14.81 4.62 -0.63
N LEU A 29 -13.60 4.09 -0.88
CA LEU A 29 -12.95 4.14 -2.21
C LEU A 29 -13.50 3.08 -3.15
N ASP A 30 -13.84 3.45 -4.38
CA ASP A 30 -13.94 2.45 -5.46
C ASP A 30 -12.58 2.15 -6.10
N GLU A 31 -12.53 1.15 -6.98
CA GLU A 31 -11.27 0.69 -7.59
C GLU A 31 -10.63 1.77 -8.47
N ASN A 32 -11.42 2.52 -9.22
CA ASN A 32 -10.92 3.57 -10.10
C ASN A 32 -10.32 4.71 -9.28
N GLN A 33 -11.02 5.17 -8.23
CA GLN A 33 -10.51 6.19 -7.32
C GLN A 33 -9.20 5.75 -6.66
N TYR A 34 -9.12 4.49 -6.26
CA TYR A 34 -7.91 3.92 -5.67
C TYR A 34 -6.73 3.91 -6.65
N LEU A 35 -6.95 3.51 -7.91
CA LEU A 35 -5.91 3.53 -8.93
C LEU A 35 -5.48 4.96 -9.30
N ASP A 36 -6.44 5.87 -9.49
CA ASP A 36 -6.18 7.29 -9.76
C ASP A 36 -5.32 7.91 -8.64
N TYR A 37 -5.58 7.55 -7.38
CA TYR A 37 -4.77 8.00 -6.25
C TYR A 37 -3.39 7.35 -6.23
N LEU A 38 -3.27 6.05 -6.47
CA LEU A 38 -1.95 5.40 -6.49
C LEU A 38 -1.07 5.92 -7.61
N GLU A 39 -1.60 6.23 -8.79
CA GLU A 39 -0.84 6.85 -9.87
C GLU A 39 -0.27 8.21 -9.45
N GLN A 40 -1.11 9.08 -8.87
CA GLN A 40 -0.70 10.41 -8.41
C GLN A 40 0.28 10.33 -7.23
N MET A 41 -0.05 9.55 -6.21
CA MET A 41 0.74 9.43 -4.99
C MET A 41 2.10 8.77 -5.26
N SER A 42 2.16 7.75 -6.13
CA SER A 42 3.42 7.09 -6.46
C SER A 42 4.37 8.03 -7.20
N ALA A 43 3.83 8.94 -8.03
CA ALA A 43 4.63 9.99 -8.66
C ALA A 43 5.22 10.97 -7.61
N ASP A 44 4.54 11.14 -6.47
CA ASP A 44 4.96 12.03 -5.38
C ASP A 44 5.83 11.33 -4.31
N GLY A 45 6.11 10.03 -4.45
CA GLY A 45 7.03 9.29 -3.57
C GLY A 45 6.37 8.20 -2.72
N TYR A 46 5.05 8.06 -2.76
CA TYR A 46 4.34 6.99 -2.08
C TYR A 46 4.74 5.62 -2.63
N ARG A 47 4.87 4.65 -1.74
CA ARG A 47 5.21 3.26 -2.04
C ARG A 47 4.26 2.33 -1.30
N LEU A 48 3.73 1.33 -2.01
CA LEU A 48 2.85 0.31 -1.45
C LEU A 48 3.61 -1.02 -1.36
N PHE A 49 3.62 -1.62 -0.18
CA PHE A 49 4.24 -2.92 0.07
C PHE A 49 3.18 -3.96 0.40
N GLY A 50 3.36 -5.17 -0.13
CA GLY A 50 2.56 -6.34 0.20
C GLY A 50 3.37 -7.36 0.99
N LEU A 51 2.77 -7.95 2.02
CA LEU A 51 3.27 -9.14 2.70
C LEU A 51 2.55 -10.36 2.12
N PHE A 52 3.34 -11.30 1.60
CA PHE A 52 2.87 -12.50 0.94
C PHE A 52 3.22 -13.74 1.77
N SER A 53 2.24 -14.62 1.98
CA SER A 53 2.44 -15.96 2.51
C SER A 53 2.21 -16.96 1.37
N GLY A 54 3.30 -17.40 0.72
CA GLY A 54 3.20 -18.01 -0.61
C GLY A 54 2.76 -16.98 -1.66
N ASP A 55 1.74 -17.31 -2.45
CA ASP A 55 1.17 -16.39 -3.46
C ASP A 55 0.04 -15.51 -2.90
N GLU A 56 -0.33 -15.68 -1.62
CA GLU A 56 -1.43 -14.95 -1.01
C GLU A 56 -0.96 -13.64 -0.38
N LEU A 57 -1.54 -12.52 -0.81
CA LEU A 57 -1.40 -11.23 -0.15
C LEU A 57 -2.14 -11.26 1.20
N ALA A 58 -1.37 -11.27 2.29
CA ALA A 58 -1.88 -11.37 3.65
C ALA A 58 -1.94 -10.02 4.37
N ALA A 59 -1.13 -9.04 3.97
CA ALA A 59 -1.17 -7.67 4.52
C ALA A 59 -0.60 -6.65 3.53
N LEU A 60 -0.90 -5.37 3.74
CA LEU A 60 -0.28 -4.26 3.02
C LEU A 60 0.19 -3.13 3.94
N ALA A 61 1.15 -2.34 3.45
CA ALA A 61 1.57 -1.10 4.07
C ALA A 61 1.90 -0.03 3.03
N GLY A 62 1.28 1.14 3.16
CA GLY A 62 1.51 2.32 2.33
C GLY A 62 2.39 3.33 3.05
N VAL A 63 3.48 3.78 2.42
CA VAL A 63 4.48 4.67 3.05
C VAL A 63 4.99 5.75 2.11
N ASP A 64 5.48 6.86 2.68
CA ASP A 64 6.21 7.90 1.93
C ASP A 64 7.28 8.54 2.83
N ILE A 65 8.33 9.11 2.23
CA ILE A 65 9.32 9.92 2.93
C ILE A 65 8.94 11.39 2.80
N LEU A 66 8.46 11.96 3.90
CA LEU A 66 8.01 13.35 3.96
C LEU A 66 9.00 14.24 4.72
N THR A 67 8.88 15.54 4.53
CA THR A 67 9.55 16.54 5.37
C THR A 67 8.55 17.58 5.84
N ASN A 68 8.47 17.81 7.16
CA ASN A 68 7.66 18.88 7.73
C ASN A 68 8.39 19.56 8.91
N MET A 69 7.83 20.66 9.42
CA MET A 69 8.47 21.51 10.43
C MET A 69 8.53 20.87 11.83
N TYR A 70 7.78 19.81 12.09
CA TYR A 70 7.71 19.17 13.42
C TYR A 70 8.64 17.96 13.52
N TYR A 71 8.76 17.18 12.44
CA TYR A 71 9.49 15.91 12.43
C TYR A 71 10.74 15.93 11.56
N GLY A 72 10.99 17.00 10.81
CA GLY A 72 12.05 17.00 9.79
C GLY A 72 11.77 15.92 8.73
N ARG A 73 12.82 15.32 8.17
CA ARG A 73 12.71 14.22 7.19
C ARG A 73 12.38 12.90 7.91
N HIS A 74 11.26 12.28 7.58
CA HIS A 74 10.77 11.07 8.23
C HIS A 74 10.03 10.16 7.24
N LEU A 75 9.93 8.87 7.57
CA LEU A 75 9.02 7.94 6.91
C LEU A 75 7.65 8.03 7.58
N TRP A 76 6.59 8.19 6.81
CA TRP A 76 5.21 8.13 7.29
C TRP A 76 4.56 6.83 6.80
N VAL A 77 3.77 6.20 7.67
CA VAL A 77 2.95 5.03 7.32
C VAL A 77 1.49 5.49 7.26
N PHE A 78 0.90 5.49 6.06
CA PHE A 78 -0.45 5.96 5.80
C PHE A 78 -1.49 4.85 6.00
N GLU A 79 -1.22 3.70 5.40
CA GLU A 79 -2.06 2.52 5.44
C GLU A 79 -1.27 1.38 6.06
N VAL A 80 -1.90 0.63 6.96
CA VAL A 80 -1.41 -0.67 7.41
C VAL A 80 -2.61 -1.54 7.75
N GLY A 81 -2.60 -2.79 7.30
CA GLY A 81 -3.65 -3.73 7.62
C GLY A 81 -3.39 -5.11 7.05
N ASP A 82 -3.95 -6.11 7.71
CA ASP A 82 -3.93 -7.50 7.31
C ASP A 82 -5.30 -7.95 6.80
N ARG A 83 -5.29 -9.08 6.10
CA ARG A 83 -6.50 -9.78 5.68
C ARG A 83 -7.12 -10.41 6.93
N ARG A 84 -8.36 -10.03 7.25
CA ARG A 84 -9.14 -10.66 8.33
C ARG A 84 -9.66 -12.04 7.95
#